data_AF-A0A8S8YIK6-F1
#
_entry.id   AF-A0A8S8YIK6-F1
#
_cell.length_a   1.000
_cell.length_b   1.000
_cell.length_c   1.000
_cell.angle_alpha   90.00
_cell.angle_beta   90.00
_cell.angle_gamma   90.00
#
_symmetry.space_group_name_H-M   'P 1'
#
loop_
_entity.id
_entity.type
_entity.pdbx_description
1 polymer ?
#
loop_
_entity_poly.entity_id
_entity_poly.type
_entity_poly.pdbx_seq_one_letter_code
_entity_poly.pdbx_strand_id
1 'polypeptide(L)'
;MRENFGVVIQTAPSWKVELSREAVNLASEDFDFKAKGQDHLKSMAIFENESLRGEIFQTWMAFTMGSKKKRGRIHTWGPRRERIDLSGLDESEVINSAADFIATVLEVNSVVLSGWRR
;
A
#
# COMPACT_ATOMS: atom_id res chain seq x y z
N MET A 1 -28.93 -19.34 19.35
CA MET A 1 -28.34 -18.93 18.06
C MET A 1 -26.87 -18.67 18.30
N ARG A 2 -25.94 -19.37 17.62
CA ARG A 2 -24.53 -18.96 17.63
C ARG A 2 -24.40 -17.90 16.53
N GLU A 3 -24.10 -16.67 16.91
CA GLU A 3 -23.75 -15.64 15.92
C GLU A 3 -22.45 -16.07 15.23
N ASN A 4 -22.47 -16.01 13.90
CA ASN A 4 -21.35 -16.44 13.08
C ASN A 4 -20.37 -15.26 12.97
N PHE A 5 -19.45 -15.13 13.92
CA PHE A 5 -18.45 -14.06 13.91
C PHE A 5 -17.31 -14.46 12.97
N GLY A 6 -17.12 -13.70 11.90
CA GLY A 6 -16.01 -13.83 10.96
C GLY A 6 -15.39 -12.48 10.68
N VAL A 7 -14.08 -12.46 10.42
CA VAL A 7 -13.33 -11.23 10.10
C VAL A 7 -12.97 -11.23 8.63
N VAL A 8 -13.14 -10.08 7.99
CA VAL A 8 -12.65 -9.83 6.64
C VAL A 8 -11.42 -8.93 6.72
N ILE A 9 -10.31 -9.40 6.15
CA ILE A 9 -9.08 -8.62 6.03
C ILE A 9 -8.97 -8.11 4.58
N GLN A 10 -8.82 -6.80 4.44
CA GLN A 10 -8.61 -6.13 3.16
C GLN A 10 -7.15 -5.76 2.99
N THR A 11 -6.55 -6.21 1.88
CA THR A 11 -5.20 -5.82 1.48
C THR A 11 -5.24 -4.64 0.52
N ALA A 12 -4.14 -3.89 0.43
CA ALA A 12 -4.04 -2.79 -0.51
C ALA A 12 -4.11 -3.33 -1.96
N PRO A 13 -4.73 -2.59 -2.90
CA PRO A 13 -4.67 -2.94 -4.31
C PRO A 13 -3.22 -2.86 -4.78
N SER A 14 -2.86 -3.72 -5.74
CA SER A 14 -1.48 -3.86 -6.24
C SER A 14 -0.85 -2.54 -6.66
N TRP A 15 -1.63 -1.66 -7.31
CA TRP A 15 -1.14 -0.37 -7.78
C TRP A 15 -0.69 0.56 -6.64
N LYS A 16 -1.26 0.46 -5.43
CA LYS A 16 -0.79 1.24 -4.27
C LYS A 16 0.55 0.72 -3.75
N VAL A 17 0.75 -0.59 -3.82
CA VAL A 17 2.02 -1.25 -3.47
C VAL A 17 3.11 -0.91 -4.48
N GLU A 18 2.76 -0.88 -5.77
CA GLU A 18 3.69 -0.44 -6.83
C GLU A 18 4.09 1.03 -6.65
N LEU A 19 3.14 1.92 -6.38
CA LEU A 19 3.43 3.33 -6.11
C LEU A 19 4.28 3.54 -4.85
N SER A 20 4.07 2.77 -3.78
CA SER A 20 4.90 2.90 -2.59
C SER A 20 6.33 2.47 -2.86
N ARG A 21 6.52 1.32 -3.53
CA ARG A 21 7.85 0.82 -3.91
C ARG A 21 8.60 1.82 -4.78
N GLU A 22 7.94 2.35 -5.79
CA GLU A 22 8.52 3.35 -6.68
C GLU A 22 8.95 4.60 -5.91
N ALA A 23 8.10 5.09 -5.02
CA ALA A 23 8.43 6.24 -4.19
C ALA A 23 9.61 5.95 -3.24
N VAL A 24 9.69 4.76 -2.65
CA VAL A 24 10.83 4.35 -1.79
C VAL A 24 12.13 4.30 -2.60
N ASN A 25 12.11 3.70 -3.80
CA ASN A 25 13.28 3.65 -4.68
C ASN A 25 13.77 5.05 -5.04
N LEU A 26 12.88 5.92 -5.52
CA LEU A 26 13.22 7.31 -5.84
C LEU A 26 13.72 8.10 -4.63
N ALA A 27 13.16 7.86 -3.44
CA ALA A 27 13.63 8.50 -2.22
C ALA A 27 15.05 8.05 -1.84
N SER A 28 15.43 6.80 -2.13
CA SER A 28 16.80 6.31 -1.93
C SER A 28 17.81 6.91 -2.91
N GLU A 29 17.34 7.45 -4.04
CA GLU A 29 18.13 8.14 -5.06
C GLU A 29 18.12 9.66 -4.92
N ASP A 30 17.65 10.20 -3.78
CA ASP A 30 17.50 11.63 -3.52
C ASP A 30 16.67 12.38 -4.60
N PHE A 31 15.67 11.69 -5.16
CA PHE A 31 14.82 12.26 -6.22
C PHE A 31 14.04 13.50 -5.76
N ASP A 32 14.00 14.53 -6.62
CA ASP A 32 13.24 15.75 -6.36
C ASP A 32 11.74 15.56 -6.65
N PHE A 33 11.01 15.03 -5.67
CA PHE A 33 9.56 14.84 -5.76
C PHE A 33 8.79 16.15 -5.99
N LYS A 34 9.33 17.29 -5.55
CA LYS A 34 8.65 18.58 -5.67
C LYS A 34 8.72 19.11 -7.10
N ALA A 35 9.88 18.99 -7.75
CA ALA A 35 10.06 19.48 -9.10
C ALA A 35 9.66 18.46 -10.18
N LYS A 36 9.96 17.17 -9.97
CA LYS A 36 9.84 16.12 -10.99
C LYS A 36 8.74 15.09 -10.71
N GLY A 37 8.19 15.05 -9.49
CA GLY A 37 7.29 13.97 -9.06
C GLY A 37 5.98 13.90 -9.82
N GLN A 38 5.41 15.03 -10.24
CA GLN A 38 4.17 15.03 -11.02
C GLN A 38 4.37 14.47 -12.43
N ASP A 39 5.47 14.84 -13.09
CA ASP A 39 5.74 14.38 -14.46
C ASP A 39 6.15 12.90 -14.47
N HIS A 40 6.91 12.46 -13.46
CA HIS A 40 7.19 11.05 -13.23
C HIS A 40 5.90 10.24 -13.08
N LEU A 41 5.01 10.65 -12.18
CA LEU A 41 3.74 9.94 -11.96
C LEU A 41 2.89 9.82 -13.23
N LYS A 42 2.85 10.87 -14.06
CA LYS A 42 2.13 10.86 -15.34
C LYS A 42 2.75 9.93 -16.37
N SER A 43 4.04 9.63 -16.28
CA SER A 43 4.73 8.69 -17.17
C SER A 43 4.49 7.23 -16.82
N MET A 44 3.95 6.93 -15.63
CA MET A 44 3.68 5.55 -15.19
C MET A 44 2.44 4.98 -15.89
N ALA A 45 2.50 3.70 -16.29
CA ALA A 45 1.40 3.01 -16.99
C ALA A 45 0.07 3.05 -16.21
N ILE A 46 0.12 3.02 -14.87
CA ILE A 46 -1.10 3.10 -14.03
C ILE A 46 -1.88 4.40 -14.25
N PHE A 47 -1.21 5.47 -14.67
CA PHE A 47 -1.79 6.79 -14.89
C PHE A 47 -2.62 6.86 -16.19
N GLU A 48 -2.47 5.89 -17.09
CA GLU A 48 -3.34 5.71 -18.26
C GLU A 48 -4.78 5.37 -17.83
N ASN A 49 -4.96 4.80 -16.63
CA ASN A 49 -6.28 4.49 -16.09
C ASN A 49 -7.00 5.75 -15.60
N GLU A 50 -7.81 6.34 -16.47
CA GLU A 50 -8.50 7.61 -16.20
C GLU A 50 -9.37 7.58 -14.93
N SER A 51 -10.02 6.44 -14.67
CA SER A 51 -10.89 6.26 -13.50
C SER A 51 -10.13 6.33 -12.17
N LEU A 52 -8.82 6.07 -12.17
CA LEU A 52 -7.98 6.03 -10.98
C LEU A 52 -7.10 7.27 -10.83
N ARG A 53 -6.97 8.14 -11.83
CA ARG A 53 -6.01 9.26 -11.82
C ARG A 53 -6.10 10.13 -10.57
N GLY A 54 -7.32 10.46 -10.13
CA GLY A 54 -7.54 11.24 -8.92
C GLY A 54 -6.99 10.55 -7.66
N GLU A 55 -7.29 9.27 -7.50
CA GLU A 55 -6.84 8.46 -6.36
C GLU A 55 -5.32 8.20 -6.40
N ILE A 56 -4.78 7.97 -7.60
CA ILE A 56 -3.34 7.83 -7.86
C ILE A 56 -2.60 9.10 -7.44
N PHE A 57 -3.08 10.27 -7.87
CA PHE A 57 -2.50 11.56 -7.46
C PHE A 57 -2.54 11.74 -5.95
N GLN A 58 -3.70 11.55 -5.32
CA GLN A 58 -3.83 11.72 -3.87
C GLN A 58 -2.91 10.77 -3.10
N THR A 59 -2.81 9.52 -3.55
CA THR A 59 -1.95 8.50 -2.94
C THR A 59 -0.46 8.86 -3.09
N TRP A 60 -0.04 9.22 -4.31
CA TRP A 60 1.32 9.64 -4.59
C TRP A 60 1.74 10.85 -3.75
N MET A 61 0.85 11.84 -3.68
CA MET A 61 1.07 13.03 -2.87
C MET A 61 1.21 12.67 -1.39
N ALA A 62 0.36 11.78 -0.86
CA ALA A 62 0.48 11.34 0.52
C ALA A 62 1.81 10.60 0.81
N PHE A 63 2.35 9.86 -0.15
CA PHE A 63 3.65 9.19 -0.03
C PHE A 63 4.82 10.16 -0.08
N THR A 64 4.79 11.14 -0.99
CA THR A 64 5.95 11.96 -1.34
C THR A 64 5.95 13.34 -0.70
N MET A 65 4.78 13.91 -0.41
CA MET A 65 4.60 15.27 0.13
C MET A 65 3.68 15.30 1.36
N GLY A 66 4.17 15.73 2.53
CA GLY A 66 3.34 15.89 3.72
C GLY A 66 2.56 17.22 3.76
N SER A 67 1.58 17.32 4.67
CA SER A 67 0.64 18.46 4.82
C SER A 67 1.27 19.85 5.04
N LYS A 68 2.59 19.94 5.23
CA LYS A 68 3.33 21.21 5.36
C LYS A 68 4.49 21.35 4.36
N LYS A 69 4.44 20.67 3.20
CA LYS A 69 5.59 20.50 2.27
C LYS A 69 6.83 19.88 2.94
N LYS A 70 6.62 19.28 4.11
CA LYS A 70 7.63 18.50 4.82
C LYS A 70 7.42 17.07 4.38
N ARG A 71 8.53 16.44 3.98
CA ARG A 71 8.75 15.01 3.66
C ARG A 71 7.49 14.14 3.80
N GLY A 72 7.00 13.60 2.69
CA GLY A 72 5.88 12.66 2.68
C GLY A 72 6.12 11.37 3.49
N ARG A 73 5.10 10.52 3.54
CA ARG A 73 5.04 9.36 4.43
C ARG A 73 6.23 8.40 4.30
N ILE A 74 6.76 8.20 3.10
CA ILE A 74 7.89 7.29 2.87
C ILE A 74 9.13 7.68 3.68
N HIS A 75 9.38 8.98 3.87
CA HIS A 75 10.53 9.46 4.63
C HIS A 75 10.38 9.32 6.16
N THR A 76 9.21 8.86 6.62
CA THR A 76 8.97 8.51 8.02
C THR A 76 9.05 7.00 8.26
N TRP A 77 9.22 6.22 7.20
CA TRP A 77 9.37 4.78 7.32
C TRP A 77 10.75 4.46 7.87
N GLY A 78 10.77 3.60 8.90
CA GLY A 78 12.02 3.03 9.35
C GLY A 78 12.52 1.96 8.37
N PRO A 79 13.80 1.57 8.47
CA PRO A 79 14.44 0.63 7.54
C PRO A 79 13.75 -0.74 7.48
N ARG A 80 13.06 -1.15 8.55
CA ARG A 80 12.26 -2.37 8.56
C ARG A 80 11.08 -2.29 7.59
N ARG A 81 10.37 -1.15 7.55
CA ARG A 81 9.19 -0.98 6.71
C ARG A 81 9.59 -0.86 5.24
N GLU A 82 10.64 -0.10 4.95
CA GLU A 82 11.22 0.00 3.60
C GLU A 82 11.61 -1.38 3.06
N ARG A 83 12.31 -2.20 3.86
CA ARG A 83 12.65 -3.57 3.47
C ARG A 83 11.44 -4.44 3.16
N ILE A 84 10.36 -4.32 3.94
CA ILE A 84 9.12 -5.09 3.67
C ILE A 84 8.53 -4.63 2.34
N ASP A 85 8.43 -3.32 2.11
CA ASP A 85 7.89 -2.76 0.88
C ASP A 85 8.70 -3.23 -0.33
N LEU A 86 10.04 -3.17 -0.26
CA LEU A 86 10.95 -3.59 -1.33
C LEU A 86 11.05 -5.11 -1.52
N SER A 87 10.71 -5.92 -0.51
CA SER A 87 10.91 -7.37 -0.54
C SER A 87 10.03 -8.13 -1.53
N GLY A 88 9.02 -7.48 -2.13
CA GLY A 88 8.09 -8.21 -2.99
C GLY A 88 6.98 -8.95 -2.25
N LEU A 89 6.99 -8.93 -0.91
CA LEU A 89 6.15 -9.78 -0.07
C LEU A 89 4.67 -9.76 -0.47
N ASP A 90 4.12 -10.95 -0.73
CA ASP A 90 2.68 -11.14 -0.95
C ASP A 90 1.96 -11.12 0.39
N GLU A 91 1.43 -9.95 0.76
CA GLU A 91 0.68 -9.77 2.01
C GLU A 91 -0.50 -10.74 2.10
N SER A 92 -1.14 -11.05 0.98
CA SER A 92 -2.33 -11.90 0.95
C SER A 92 -1.94 -13.35 1.22
N GLU A 93 -0.87 -13.84 0.61
CA GLU A 93 -0.32 -15.17 0.88
C GLU A 93 0.08 -15.33 2.35
N VAL A 94 0.83 -14.36 2.89
CA VAL A 94 1.30 -14.41 4.28
C VAL A 94 0.13 -14.44 5.26
N ILE A 95 -0.87 -13.58 5.09
CA ILE A 95 -2.04 -13.55 5.98
C ILE A 95 -2.88 -14.83 5.82
N ASN A 96 -3.07 -15.33 4.60
CA ASN A 96 -3.78 -16.59 4.38
C ASN A 96 -3.09 -17.76 5.07
N SER A 97 -1.76 -17.84 5.02
CA SER A 97 -1.00 -18.90 5.70
C SER A 97 -1.15 -18.87 7.22
N ALA A 98 -1.52 -17.72 7.79
CA ALA A 98 -1.73 -17.51 9.22
C ALA A 98 -3.21 -17.44 9.62
N ALA A 99 -4.15 -17.67 8.70
CA ALA A 99 -5.58 -17.42 8.91
C ALA A 99 -6.15 -18.20 10.11
N ASP A 100 -5.81 -19.48 10.25
CA ASP A 100 -6.27 -20.33 11.36
C ASP A 100 -5.77 -19.83 12.72
N PHE A 101 -4.51 -19.39 12.77
CA PHE A 101 -3.93 -18.81 13.97
C PHE A 101 -4.64 -17.50 14.33
N ILE A 102 -4.88 -16.62 13.35
CA ILE A 102 -5.58 -15.35 13.55
C ILE A 102 -7.02 -15.61 14.04
N ALA A 103 -7.73 -16.56 13.43
CA ALA A 103 -9.07 -16.95 13.83
C ALA A 103 -9.11 -17.43 15.29
N THR A 104 -8.12 -18.25 15.67
CA THR A 104 -7.97 -18.76 17.04
C THR A 104 -7.73 -17.64 18.04
N VAL A 105 -6.79 -16.73 17.77
CA VAL A 105 -6.43 -15.64 18.70
C VAL A 105 -7.55 -14.61 18.83
N LEU A 106 -8.30 -14.37 17.76
CA LEU A 106 -9.43 -13.43 17.76
C LEU A 106 -10.75 -14.07 18.24
N GLU A 107 -10.76 -15.37 18.53
CA GLU A 107 -11.95 -16.14 18.91
C GLU A 107 -13.10 -16.01 17.88
N VAL A 108 -12.76 -16.04 16.59
CA VAL A 108 -13.72 -15.97 15.47
C VAL A 108 -13.76 -17.28 14.68
N ASN A 109 -14.87 -17.52 13.99
CA ASN A 109 -15.10 -18.75 13.25
C ASN A 109 -14.30 -18.82 11.94
N SER A 110 -14.02 -17.67 11.33
CA SER A 110 -13.27 -17.61 10.08
C SER A 110 -12.58 -16.26 9.86
N VAL A 111 -11.49 -16.31 9.12
CA VAL A 111 -10.79 -15.14 8.57
C VAL A 111 -10.83 -15.28 7.06
N VAL A 112 -11.37 -14.27 6.38
CA VAL A 112 -11.48 -14.24 4.92
C VAL A 112 -10.70 -13.05 4.40
N LEU A 113 -9.84 -13.29 3.42
CA LEU A 113 -9.22 -12.20 2.67
C LEU A 113 -10.11 -11.79 1.51
N SER A 114 -10.38 -10.49 1.40
CA SER A 114 -10.98 -9.94 0.18
C SER A 114 -9.94 -9.08 -0.52
N GLY A 115 -9.54 -9.52 -1.72
CA GLY A 115 -8.81 -8.67 -2.65
C GLY A 115 -9.67 -7.47 -3.05
N TRP A 116 -9.01 -6.35 -3.32
CA TRP A 116 -9.68 -5.10 -3.71
C TRP A 116 -10.57 -5.33 -4.94
N ARG A 117 -11.90 -5.28 -4.76
CA ARG A 117 -12.87 -5.22 -5.87
C ARG A 117 -13.13 -3.74 -6.17
N ARG A 118 -12.89 -3.34 -7.41
CA ARG A 118 -13.44 -2.09 -7.96
C ARG A 118 -14.93 -2.27 -8.22
#